data_AF-A0A372ZK91-F1
#
_entry.id   AF-A0A372ZK91-F1
#
_cell.length_a   1.000
_cell.length_b   1.000
_cell.length_c   1.000
_cell.angle_alpha   90.00
_cell.angle_beta   90.00
_cell.angle_gamma   90.00
#
_symmetry.space_group_name_H-M   'P 1'
#
loop_
_entity.id
_entity.type
_entity.pdbx_description
1 polymer ?
#
loop_
_entity_poly.entity_id
_entity_poly.type
_entity_poly.pdbx_seq_one_letter_code
_entity_poly.pdbx_strand_id
1 'polypeptide(L)'
;MCGDHSNGRVDRPFRACSKSGVDLRRCDPPGGRRLARGAGSLDPRRTGVRGTAWMRRRRNLMTRLRHRPALDVRVEIRGELPREEAEYARARALATAAALGPDTHALRLRLTRSRNRSVTRPALAQADVELAGVGPVRVQLATGTARESVDLVLGTLAGRAVRLREQGDIGFAVAYESAYRPQFADRPLAQRRIARHKAVVLARRGPEQAVLELLALDRRFHLFADAATGRDGLVHRCTPGGTVELCAAGTSAMPPLDLAEAARRLWLTGRPFVGWTDPGDHRARVLYRRFDGHYGLIAPVSEGRIGAGTLSAQD
;
A
#
# COMPACT_ATOMS: atom_id res chain seq x y z
N MET A 1 -41.56 -55.44 0.68
CA MET A 1 -41.14 -56.70 0.04
C MET A 1 -40.93 -56.41 -1.43
N CYS A 2 -39.75 -56.82 -1.96
CA CYS A 2 -39.31 -57.06 -3.36
C CYS A 2 -40.13 -56.42 -4.49
N GLY A 3 -39.61 -55.71 -5.49
CA GLY A 3 -38.31 -55.56 -6.17
C GLY A 3 -38.67 -54.79 -7.48
N ASP A 4 -37.91 -54.67 -8.55
CA ASP A 4 -36.50 -54.67 -8.84
C ASP A 4 -36.38 -54.08 -10.27
N HIS A 5 -35.22 -53.53 -10.63
CA HIS A 5 -34.67 -53.35 -12.00
C HIS A 5 -35.22 -52.25 -12.94
N SER A 6 -34.41 -51.20 -13.13
CA SER A 6 -33.90 -50.86 -14.46
C SER A 6 -32.55 -50.15 -14.38
N ASN A 7 -31.57 -50.77 -15.03
CA ASN A 7 -30.14 -50.49 -15.04
C ASN A 7 -29.81 -49.50 -16.18
N GLY A 8 -28.91 -48.55 -15.93
CA GLY A 8 -28.43 -47.58 -16.93
C GLY A 8 -27.03 -47.07 -16.57
N ARG A 9 -26.01 -47.81 -17.01
CA ARG A 9 -24.58 -47.45 -17.04
C ARG A 9 -24.35 -46.06 -17.65
N VAL A 10 -23.41 -45.29 -17.09
CA VAL A 10 -22.23 -44.81 -17.86
C VAL A 10 -21.02 -44.73 -16.92
N ASP A 11 -19.95 -45.36 -17.38
CA ASP A 11 -18.62 -45.42 -16.77
C ASP A 11 -17.88 -44.07 -16.74
N ARG A 12 -17.04 -43.95 -15.70
CA ARG A 12 -15.93 -43.02 -15.41
C ARG A 12 -15.01 -42.75 -16.64
N PRO A 13 -14.16 -41.68 -16.69
CA PRO A 13 -13.26 -41.37 -15.57
C PRO A 13 -12.80 -39.92 -15.33
N PHE A 14 -12.41 -39.73 -14.06
CA PHE A 14 -11.37 -38.84 -13.57
C PHE A 14 -10.19 -38.72 -14.55
N ARG A 15 -9.90 -37.51 -15.03
CA ARG A 15 -8.59 -37.14 -15.55
C ARG A 15 -7.91 -36.19 -14.56
N ALA A 16 -6.90 -36.73 -13.90
CA ALA A 16 -5.81 -35.98 -13.31
C ALA A 16 -5.07 -35.23 -14.43
N CYS A 17 -4.95 -33.91 -14.29
CA CYS A 17 -4.08 -33.13 -15.17
C CYS A 17 -2.68 -33.14 -14.58
N SER A 18 -1.82 -33.91 -15.23
CA SER A 18 -0.43 -34.14 -14.94
C SER A 18 0.43 -32.90 -15.18
N LYS A 19 1.42 -32.78 -14.30
CA LYS A 19 2.58 -31.89 -14.34
C LYS A 19 3.32 -31.96 -15.69
N SER A 20 3.68 -30.79 -16.22
CA SER A 20 4.85 -30.56 -17.07
C SER A 20 5.50 -29.28 -16.51
N GLY A 21 6.70 -29.25 -15.91
CA GLY A 21 7.90 -30.01 -16.25
C GLY A 21 8.77 -29.18 -17.19
N VAL A 22 9.18 -27.98 -16.77
CA VAL A 22 10.22 -27.20 -17.46
C VAL A 22 11.54 -27.45 -16.71
N ASP A 23 12.40 -28.19 -17.39
CA ASP A 23 13.72 -28.65 -16.98
C ASP A 23 14.70 -27.46 -17.06
N LEU A 24 15.24 -27.04 -15.91
CA LEU A 24 16.33 -26.06 -15.81
C LEU A 24 17.65 -26.80 -16.04
N ARG A 25 18.13 -26.81 -17.30
CA ARG A 25 19.51 -27.21 -17.62
C ARG A 25 20.27 -26.09 -18.32
N ARG A 26 21.34 -25.67 -17.64
CA ARG A 26 22.65 -25.26 -18.15
C ARG A 26 22.67 -24.40 -19.42
N CYS A 27 22.99 -23.13 -19.25
CA CYS A 27 23.72 -22.37 -20.26
C CYS A 27 25.10 -22.00 -19.68
N ASP A 28 26.12 -22.71 -20.14
CA ASP A 28 27.52 -22.28 -20.06
C ASP A 28 27.76 -21.08 -21.01
N PRO A 29 28.67 -20.15 -20.68
CA PRO A 29 29.02 -19.03 -21.54
C PRO A 29 30.05 -19.43 -22.62
N PRO A 30 29.97 -18.92 -23.86
CA PRO A 30 31.03 -19.11 -24.83
C PRO A 30 32.19 -18.15 -24.57
N GLY A 31 33.39 -18.74 -24.42
CA GLY A 31 34.67 -18.03 -24.45
C GLY A 31 35.07 -17.62 -25.86
N GLY A 32 35.79 -16.49 -25.98
CA GLY A 32 36.26 -15.98 -27.26
C GLY A 32 37.30 -14.86 -27.16
N ARG A 33 38.55 -15.25 -26.85
CA ARG A 33 39.86 -14.74 -27.33
C ARG A 33 40.14 -13.22 -27.45
N ARG A 34 41.08 -12.80 -26.58
CA ARG A 34 42.27 -11.94 -26.78
C ARG A 34 42.59 -11.37 -28.18
N LEU A 35 42.81 -10.05 -28.22
CA LEU A 35 43.90 -9.29 -28.89
C LEU A 35 44.09 -7.99 -28.07
N ALA A 36 45.16 -7.77 -27.31
CA ALA A 36 46.51 -7.29 -27.67
C ALA A 36 46.63 -5.78 -27.98
N ARG A 37 47.39 -5.11 -27.08
CA ARG A 37 48.28 -3.92 -27.25
C ARG A 37 47.69 -2.51 -27.38
N GLY A 38 48.24 -1.61 -26.57
CA GLY A 38 48.12 -0.16 -26.73
C GLY A 38 48.62 0.61 -25.50
N ALA A 39 49.93 0.84 -25.44
CA ALA A 39 50.59 1.67 -24.43
C ALA A 39 50.25 3.16 -24.60
N GLY A 40 50.20 3.90 -23.50
CA GLY A 40 49.99 5.35 -23.51
C GLY A 40 50.15 5.97 -22.12
N SER A 41 51.40 6.04 -21.66
CA SER A 41 51.84 6.80 -20.48
C SER A 41 51.72 8.30 -20.73
N LEU A 42 51.18 9.06 -19.76
CA LEU A 42 51.50 10.49 -19.62
C LEU A 42 51.78 10.81 -18.14
N ASP A 43 53.07 11.04 -17.89
CA ASP A 43 53.70 11.54 -16.67
C ASP A 43 53.32 13.03 -16.45
N PRO A 44 52.95 13.44 -15.22
CA PRO A 44 52.57 14.79 -14.88
C PRO A 44 53.78 15.63 -14.43
N ARG A 45 54.35 16.48 -15.29
CA ARG A 45 55.31 17.53 -14.86
C ARG A 45 55.25 18.80 -15.69
N ARG A 46 54.96 19.91 -15.00
CA ARG A 46 55.17 21.37 -15.28
C ARG A 46 53.88 22.11 -14.93
N THR A 47 53.82 23.14 -14.11
CA THR A 47 54.83 24.07 -13.59
C THR A 47 54.22 24.75 -12.36
N GLY A 48 55.05 25.09 -11.38
CA GLY A 48 54.60 25.66 -10.12
C GLY A 48 54.15 27.11 -10.18
N VAL A 49 53.32 27.49 -9.21
CA VAL A 49 53.29 28.84 -8.65
C VAL A 49 53.28 28.71 -7.14
N ARG A 50 54.22 29.42 -6.51
CA ARG A 50 54.44 29.52 -5.07
C ARG A 50 53.36 30.39 -4.42
N GLY A 51 53.05 30.06 -3.18
CA GLY A 51 52.87 31.07 -2.15
C GLY A 51 51.43 31.39 -1.74
N THR A 52 51.17 31.18 -0.45
CA THR A 52 50.16 31.89 0.36
C THR A 52 48.69 31.44 0.26
N ALA A 53 48.38 30.25 0.78
CA ALA A 53 47.01 29.97 1.28
C ALA A 53 46.93 28.91 2.40
N TRP A 54 48.08 28.43 2.88
CA TRP A 54 48.20 27.46 3.99
C TRP A 54 48.03 28.14 5.35
N MET A 55 46.89 28.82 5.56
CA MET A 55 46.40 29.19 6.91
C MET A 55 44.92 29.63 6.96
N ARG A 56 44.15 29.55 5.86
CA ARG A 56 42.70 29.85 5.85
C ARG A 56 41.81 28.86 5.09
N ARG A 57 42.33 27.73 4.60
CA ARG A 57 41.57 26.66 3.92
C ARG A 57 41.68 25.31 4.64
N ARG A 58 41.63 25.32 5.98
CA ARG A 58 41.51 24.11 6.82
C ARG A 58 40.28 24.15 7.73
N ARG A 59 39.28 24.96 7.38
CA ARG A 59 38.08 25.20 8.22
C ARG A 59 36.74 25.17 7.47
N ASN A 60 36.71 24.64 6.25
CA ASN A 60 35.47 24.46 5.46
C ASN A 60 35.43 23.11 4.73
N LEU A 61 35.99 22.06 5.34
CA LEU A 61 35.87 20.66 4.90
C LEU A 61 35.39 19.74 6.03
N MET A 62 34.68 20.31 7.00
CA MET A 62 33.95 19.58 8.03
C MET A 62 32.67 20.37 8.26
N THR A 63 31.55 19.67 8.40
CA THR A 63 30.23 20.22 8.72
C THR A 63 29.37 20.77 7.57
N ARG A 64 29.33 20.06 6.43
CA ARG A 64 28.00 19.66 5.93
C ARG A 64 27.64 18.36 6.64
N LEU A 65 27.42 18.43 7.96
CA LEU A 65 26.40 17.58 8.56
C LEU A 65 25.14 18.02 7.82
N ARG A 66 24.83 17.34 6.70
CA ARG A 66 23.49 17.41 6.13
C ARG A 66 22.61 17.16 7.33
N HIS A 67 21.86 18.18 7.73
CA HIS A 67 20.98 18.12 8.87
C HIS A 67 20.00 17.01 8.49
N ARG A 68 20.34 15.80 8.92
CA ARG A 68 19.56 14.63 8.59
C ARG A 68 18.28 14.86 9.37
N PRO A 69 17.11 14.94 8.71
CA PRO A 69 15.88 15.05 9.45
C PRO A 69 15.89 13.91 10.45
N ALA A 70 15.75 14.24 11.73
CA ALA A 70 15.69 13.24 12.77
C ALA A 70 14.53 12.30 12.41
N LEU A 71 14.79 11.00 12.47
CA LEU A 71 13.77 9.99 12.25
C LEU A 71 12.56 10.28 13.15
N ASP A 72 11.42 10.61 12.56
CA ASP A 72 10.19 10.95 13.30
C ASP A 72 9.38 9.67 13.55
N VAL A 73 9.52 9.10 14.74
CA VAL A 73 8.72 7.93 15.16
C VAL A 73 7.57 8.39 16.04
N ARG A 74 6.34 8.17 15.59
CA ARG A 74 5.12 8.50 16.34
C ARG A 74 4.29 7.27 16.60
N VAL A 75 3.85 7.10 17.83
CA VAL A 75 2.91 6.04 18.22
C VAL A 75 1.64 6.66 18.78
N GLU A 76 0.54 6.47 18.07
CA GLU A 76 -0.80 6.91 18.45
C GLU A 76 -1.62 5.73 18.97
N ILE A 77 -2.20 5.88 20.15
CA ILE A 77 -3.05 4.85 20.76
C ILE A 77 -4.45 5.42 20.90
N ARG A 78 -5.43 4.71 20.36
CA ARG A 78 -6.86 5.04 20.44
C ARG A 78 -7.60 3.97 21.22
N GLY A 79 -8.21 4.36 22.34
CA GLY A 79 -8.89 3.47 23.28
C GLY A 79 -8.03 3.13 24.49
N GLU A 80 -8.52 2.23 25.34
CA GLU A 80 -7.81 1.78 26.54
C GLU A 80 -6.82 0.67 26.18
N LEU A 81 -5.54 0.98 26.38
CA LEU A 81 -4.44 0.04 26.21
C LEU A 81 -3.60 0.03 27.50
N PRO A 82 -3.26 -1.15 28.06
CA PRO A 82 -2.33 -1.24 29.17
C PRO A 82 -1.01 -0.52 28.85
N ARG A 83 -0.43 0.14 29.87
CA ARG A 83 0.82 0.91 29.72
C ARG A 83 1.96 0.07 29.15
N GLU A 84 2.08 -1.18 29.59
CA GLU A 84 3.10 -2.12 29.09
C GLU A 84 2.98 -2.40 27.58
N GLU A 85 1.76 -2.48 27.05
CA GLU A 85 1.54 -2.68 25.62
C GLU A 85 1.87 -1.42 24.82
N ALA A 86 1.61 -0.23 25.39
CA ALA A 86 1.99 1.04 24.81
C ALA A 86 3.51 1.21 24.73
N GLU A 87 4.21 0.88 25.81
CA GLU A 87 5.68 0.91 25.88
C GLU A 87 6.29 -0.12 24.92
N TYR A 88 5.72 -1.32 24.86
CA TYR A 88 6.09 -2.34 23.88
C TYR A 88 5.93 -1.83 22.43
N ALA A 89 4.79 -1.24 22.10
CA ALA A 89 4.54 -0.71 20.76
C ALA A 89 5.57 0.37 20.35
N ARG A 90 5.93 1.25 21.27
CA ARG A 90 6.97 2.28 21.07
C ARG A 90 8.34 1.66 20.86
N ALA A 91 8.75 0.72 21.71
CA ALA A 91 10.03 0.04 21.59
C ALA A 91 10.16 -0.70 20.25
N ARG A 92 9.11 -1.42 19.84
CA ARG A 92 9.08 -2.13 18.55
C ARG A 92 9.11 -1.18 17.37
N ALA A 93 8.33 -0.10 17.39
CA ALA A 93 8.34 0.92 16.34
C ALA A 93 9.73 1.56 16.14
N LEU A 94 10.42 1.90 17.23
CA LEU A 94 11.79 2.43 17.20
C LEU A 94 12.77 1.41 16.61
N ALA A 95 12.71 0.16 17.08
CA ALA A 95 13.57 -0.91 16.58
C ALA A 95 13.36 -1.18 15.08
N THR A 96 12.11 -1.21 14.62
CA THR A 96 11.77 -1.39 13.20
C THR A 96 12.29 -0.22 12.36
N ALA A 97 12.10 1.02 12.81
CA ALA A 97 12.59 2.19 12.09
C ALA A 97 14.13 2.21 11.99
N ALA A 98 14.83 1.78 13.05
CA ALA A 98 16.28 1.63 13.02
C ALA A 98 16.73 0.52 12.04
N ALA A 99 16.03 -0.61 12.02
CA ALA A 99 16.32 -1.75 11.14
C ALA A 99 16.08 -1.46 9.65
N LEU A 100 15.09 -0.62 9.32
CA LEU A 100 14.86 -0.16 7.95
C LEU A 100 16.00 0.72 7.42
N GLY A 101 16.83 1.25 8.32
CA GLY A 101 18.04 1.95 7.97
C GLY A 101 17.79 3.41 7.57
N PRO A 102 18.78 4.04 6.92
CA PRO A 102 18.89 5.47 6.97
C PRO A 102 17.91 6.27 6.12
N ASP A 103 17.28 5.61 5.17
CA ASP A 103 16.30 6.18 4.23
C ASP A 103 14.92 6.35 4.85
N THR A 104 14.73 5.92 6.09
CA THR A 104 13.48 6.08 6.85
C THR A 104 13.38 7.51 7.39
N HIS A 105 12.42 8.28 6.88
CA HIS A 105 12.19 9.66 7.33
C HIS A 105 11.19 9.74 8.48
N ALA A 106 10.11 8.97 8.39
CA ALA A 106 9.08 8.93 9.40
C ALA A 106 8.49 7.52 9.52
N LEU A 107 8.15 7.10 10.74
CA LEU A 107 7.36 5.92 11.01
C LEU A 107 6.22 6.29 11.95
N ARG A 108 4.99 6.02 11.53
CA ARG A 108 3.79 6.25 12.35
C ARG A 108 3.11 4.92 12.60
N LEU A 109 2.92 4.60 13.88
CA LEU A 109 2.16 3.43 14.31
C LEU A 109 0.90 3.91 15.01
N ARG A 110 -0.25 3.53 14.48
CA ARG A 110 -1.55 3.80 15.10
C ARG A 110 -2.17 2.49 15.55
N LEU A 111 -2.41 2.37 16.85
CA LEU A 111 -3.07 1.23 17.46
C LEU A 111 -4.44 1.64 17.96
N THR A 112 -5.47 0.89 17.61
CA THR A 112 -6.85 1.14 18.02
C THR A 112 -7.44 -0.13 18.59
N ARG A 113 -8.01 -0.08 19.80
CA ARG A 113 -8.75 -1.19 20.40
C ARG A 113 -10.24 -0.93 20.30
N SER A 114 -10.94 -1.74 19.51
CA SER A 114 -12.39 -1.69 19.39
C SER A 114 -13.06 -2.23 20.65
N ARG A 115 -14.05 -1.50 21.18
CA ARG A 115 -14.95 -1.98 22.23
C ARG A 115 -16.13 -2.80 21.67
N ASN A 116 -16.29 -2.83 20.35
CA ASN A 116 -17.38 -3.56 19.71
C ASN A 116 -17.11 -5.07 19.78
N ARG A 117 -17.89 -5.77 20.61
CA ARG A 117 -17.79 -7.23 20.82
C ARG A 117 -18.16 -8.05 19.58
N SER A 118 -18.81 -7.45 18.59
CA SER A 118 -19.15 -8.11 17.32
C SER A 118 -17.92 -8.32 16.43
N VAL A 119 -16.79 -7.66 16.73
CA VAL A 119 -15.55 -7.78 15.97
C VAL A 119 -14.66 -8.82 16.65
N THR A 120 -14.38 -9.93 15.97
CA THR A 120 -13.56 -11.03 16.53
C THR A 120 -12.08 -10.66 16.69
N ARG A 121 -11.63 -9.60 16.01
CA ARG A 121 -10.24 -9.10 16.05
C ARG A 121 -10.24 -7.62 16.45
N PRO A 122 -10.37 -7.33 17.76
CA PRO A 122 -10.62 -5.98 18.25
C PRO A 122 -9.38 -5.07 18.22
N ALA A 123 -8.17 -5.63 18.12
CA ALA A 123 -6.94 -4.85 18.03
C ALA A 123 -6.64 -4.54 16.56
N LEU A 124 -6.72 -3.27 16.18
CA LEU A 124 -6.41 -2.76 14.85
C LEU A 124 -5.10 -1.99 14.91
N ALA A 125 -4.10 -2.43 14.16
CA ALA A 125 -2.86 -1.69 13.99
C ALA A 125 -2.71 -1.21 12.55
N GLN A 126 -2.26 0.03 12.42
CA GLN A 126 -1.88 0.64 11.16
C GLN A 126 -0.45 1.17 11.31
N ALA A 127 0.44 0.78 10.42
CA ALA A 127 1.77 1.34 10.35
C ALA A 127 1.97 2.03 9.00
N ASP A 128 2.52 3.23 9.03
CA ASP A 128 2.88 4.04 7.88
C ASP A 128 4.36 4.37 7.99
N VAL A 129 5.10 4.23 6.90
CA VAL A 129 6.51 4.62 6.81
C VAL A 129 6.75 5.44 5.55
N GLU A 130 7.54 6.49 5.68
CA GLU A 130 8.02 7.28 4.54
C GLU A 130 9.48 6.96 4.29
N LEU A 131 9.75 6.39 3.10
CA LEU A 131 11.08 5.98 2.67
C LEU A 131 11.58 6.91 1.56
N ALA A 132 12.81 7.40 1.68
CA ALA A 132 13.45 8.20 0.65
C ALA A 132 13.53 7.41 -0.68
N GLY A 133 13.13 8.05 -1.79
CA GLY A 133 13.17 7.46 -3.13
C GLY A 133 12.05 6.46 -3.46
N VAL A 134 11.46 5.81 -2.45
CA VAL A 134 10.35 4.84 -2.63
C VAL A 134 8.99 5.49 -2.37
N GLY A 135 8.91 6.42 -1.42
CA GLY A 135 7.66 7.06 -1.02
C GLY A 135 6.96 6.36 0.15
N PRO A 136 5.67 6.63 0.35
CA PRO A 136 4.92 6.14 1.51
C PRO A 136 4.50 4.67 1.36
N VAL A 137 4.76 3.88 2.40
CA VAL A 137 4.29 2.50 2.54
C VAL A 137 3.42 2.41 3.78
N ARG A 138 2.26 1.78 3.63
CA ARG A 138 1.28 1.59 4.70
C ARG A 138 0.92 0.13 4.80
N VAL A 139 0.64 -0.33 6.02
CA VAL A 139 0.05 -1.64 6.30
C VAL A 139 -1.03 -1.47 7.36
N GLN A 140 -2.18 -2.10 7.17
CA GLN A 140 -3.25 -2.10 8.17
C GLN A 140 -3.85 -3.49 8.38
N LEU A 141 -3.70 -4.00 9.61
CA LEU A 141 -4.09 -5.35 10.01
C LEU A 141 -4.83 -5.33 11.35
N ALA A 142 -5.65 -6.35 11.61
CA ALA A 142 -6.31 -6.53 12.89
C ALA A 142 -6.17 -7.96 13.41
N THR A 143 -5.90 -8.09 14.72
CA THR A 143 -5.80 -9.38 15.42
C THR A 143 -6.53 -9.38 16.78
N GLY A 144 -6.37 -10.48 17.52
CA GLY A 144 -6.98 -10.66 18.85
C GLY A 144 -6.34 -9.78 19.92
N THR A 145 -5.02 -9.54 19.83
CA THR A 145 -4.25 -8.81 20.84
C THR A 145 -3.45 -7.66 20.25
N ALA A 146 -3.17 -6.65 21.08
CA ALA A 146 -2.38 -5.50 20.65
C ALA A 146 -0.94 -5.85 20.29
N ARG A 147 -0.26 -6.68 21.11
CA ARG A 147 1.13 -7.11 20.84
C ARG A 147 1.25 -7.83 19.51
N GLU A 148 0.37 -8.80 19.27
CA GLU A 148 0.32 -9.53 18.00
C GLU A 148 0.06 -8.58 16.82
N SER A 149 -0.88 -7.64 16.96
CA SER A 149 -1.15 -6.64 15.93
C SER A 149 0.07 -5.76 15.63
N VAL A 150 0.83 -5.36 16.65
CA VAL A 150 2.08 -4.58 16.51
C VAL A 150 3.14 -5.38 15.76
N ASP A 151 3.40 -6.62 16.17
CA ASP A 151 4.43 -7.44 15.55
C ASP A 151 4.11 -7.75 14.09
N LEU A 152 2.85 -8.14 13.81
CA LEU A 152 2.44 -8.44 12.45
C LEU A 152 2.47 -7.21 11.55
N VAL A 153 1.98 -6.05 12.01
CA VAL A 153 1.95 -4.84 11.17
C VAL A 153 3.37 -4.35 10.88
N LEU A 154 4.26 -4.34 11.87
CA LEU A 154 5.64 -3.85 11.70
C LEU A 154 6.49 -4.84 10.90
N GLY A 155 6.34 -6.15 11.14
CA GLY A 155 7.03 -7.19 10.37
C GLY A 155 6.60 -7.17 8.90
N THR A 156 5.31 -7.04 8.63
CA THR A 156 4.78 -6.93 7.26
C THR A 156 5.26 -5.64 6.61
N LEU A 157 5.23 -4.51 7.31
CA LEU A 157 5.74 -3.22 6.82
C LEU A 157 7.21 -3.31 6.42
N ALA A 158 8.04 -3.90 7.28
CA ALA A 158 9.46 -4.09 7.02
C ALA A 158 9.70 -4.98 5.80
N GLY A 159 8.98 -6.10 5.68
CA GLY A 159 9.05 -6.99 4.52
C GLY A 159 8.66 -6.28 3.22
N ARG A 160 7.57 -5.48 3.23
CA ARG A 160 7.16 -4.69 2.05
C ARG A 160 8.18 -3.62 1.68
N ALA A 161 8.75 -2.93 2.66
CA ALA A 161 9.76 -1.90 2.45
C ALA A 161 11.04 -2.47 1.81
N VAL A 162 11.50 -3.63 2.29
CA VAL A 162 12.68 -4.31 1.71
C VAL A 162 12.41 -4.72 0.26
N ARG A 163 11.27 -5.37 -0.01
CA ARG A 163 10.91 -5.78 -1.38
C ARG A 163 10.81 -4.60 -2.35
N LEU A 164 10.17 -3.51 -1.92
CA LEU A 164 10.09 -2.30 -2.74
C LEU A 164 11.47 -1.73 -3.08
N ARG A 165 12.41 -1.74 -2.13
CA ARG A 165 13.77 -1.24 -2.35
C ARG A 165 14.59 -2.15 -3.26
N GLU A 166 14.48 -3.46 -3.08
CA GLU A 166 15.31 -4.44 -3.78
C GLU A 166 14.75 -4.81 -5.16
N GLN A 167 13.42 -4.89 -5.29
CA GLN A 167 12.74 -5.46 -6.45
C GLN A 167 11.88 -4.44 -7.20
N GLY A 168 11.65 -3.25 -6.62
CA GLY A 168 10.75 -2.24 -7.19
C GLY A 168 9.26 -2.62 -7.13
N ASP A 169 8.93 -3.73 -6.47
CA ASP A 169 7.57 -4.25 -6.29
C ASP A 169 7.38 -4.76 -4.86
N ILE A 170 6.14 -4.75 -4.40
CA ILE A 170 5.71 -5.27 -3.09
C ILE A 170 5.47 -6.78 -3.17
N GLY A 171 5.30 -7.30 -4.39
CA GLY A 171 5.00 -8.68 -4.69
C GLY A 171 3.55 -9.05 -4.40
N PHE A 172 3.11 -10.17 -4.99
CA PHE A 172 1.74 -10.69 -4.88
C PHE A 172 1.45 -11.44 -3.57
N ALA A 173 2.10 -11.09 -2.46
CA ALA A 173 1.89 -11.72 -1.14
C ALA A 173 0.54 -11.33 -0.48
N VAL A 174 -0.48 -11.11 -1.31
CA VAL A 174 -1.82 -10.60 -0.96
C VAL A 174 -2.66 -11.66 -0.26
N ALA A 175 -2.38 -12.95 -0.50
CA ALA A 175 -3.15 -14.05 0.08
C ALA A 175 -3.04 -14.09 1.62
N TYR A 176 -1.85 -13.87 2.17
CA TYR A 176 -1.61 -13.91 3.63
C TYR A 176 -2.21 -12.70 4.36
N GLU A 177 -2.14 -11.52 3.74
CA GLU A 177 -2.65 -10.27 4.30
C GLU A 177 -4.18 -10.22 4.35
N SER A 178 -4.86 -11.04 3.52
CA SER A 178 -6.31 -11.15 3.52
C SER A 178 -6.86 -11.69 4.85
N ALA A 179 -6.17 -12.65 5.48
CA ALA A 179 -6.59 -13.26 6.73
C ALA A 179 -6.62 -12.22 7.88
N TYR A 180 -5.68 -11.28 7.88
CA TYR A 180 -5.53 -10.26 8.91
C TYR A 180 -6.21 -8.92 8.56
N ARG A 181 -7.00 -8.87 7.48
CA ARG A 181 -7.76 -7.66 7.14
C ARG A 181 -8.74 -7.28 8.26
N PRO A 182 -8.81 -5.98 8.63
CA PRO A 182 -9.76 -5.54 9.63
C PRO A 182 -11.20 -5.81 9.19
N GLN A 183 -12.01 -6.24 10.15
CA GLN A 183 -13.43 -6.49 9.96
C GLN A 183 -14.22 -5.19 10.07
N PHE A 184 -15.29 -5.09 9.30
CA PHE A 184 -16.25 -4.02 9.48
C PHE A 184 -17.10 -4.33 10.71
N ALA A 185 -17.31 -3.34 11.58
CA ALA A 185 -18.32 -3.46 12.62
C ALA A 185 -19.69 -3.76 11.99
N ASP A 186 -20.40 -4.73 12.58
CA ASP A 186 -21.78 -5.00 12.23
C ASP A 186 -22.64 -3.83 12.69
N ARG A 187 -23.29 -3.20 11.71
CA ARG A 187 -24.22 -2.10 11.92
C ARG A 187 -25.44 -2.32 11.05
N PRO A 188 -26.67 -2.28 11.61
CA PRO A 188 -27.90 -2.35 10.84
C PRO A 188 -27.93 -1.26 9.77
N LEU A 189 -28.47 -1.60 8.60
CA LEU A 189 -28.47 -0.73 7.41
C LEU A 189 -29.15 0.61 7.68
N ALA A 190 -30.28 0.60 8.38
CA ALA A 190 -31.02 1.80 8.79
C ALA A 190 -30.20 2.76 9.67
N GLN A 191 -29.14 2.29 10.33
CA GLN A 191 -28.26 3.09 11.18
C GLN A 191 -26.97 3.55 10.46
N ARG A 192 -26.76 3.12 9.20
CA ARG A 192 -25.59 3.50 8.43
C ARG A 192 -25.82 4.87 7.79
N ARG A 193 -24.88 5.77 8.03
CA ARG A 193 -24.86 7.13 7.49
C ARG A 193 -23.50 7.41 6.88
N ILE A 194 -23.42 8.42 6.03
CA ILE A 194 -22.13 8.96 5.58
C ILE A 194 -21.56 9.76 6.74
N ALA A 195 -20.64 9.17 7.48
CA ALA A 195 -20.05 9.75 8.69
C ALA A 195 -18.81 10.60 8.38
N ARG A 196 -18.21 10.44 7.19
CA ARG A 196 -17.02 11.19 6.79
C ARG A 196 -17.10 11.59 5.33
N HIS A 197 -16.75 12.85 5.06
CA HIS A 197 -16.51 13.38 3.72
C HIS A 197 -15.04 13.74 3.61
N LYS A 198 -14.37 13.27 2.56
CA LYS A 198 -12.98 13.58 2.28
C LYS A 198 -12.86 14.22 0.90
N ALA A 199 -12.59 15.52 0.89
CA ALA A 199 -12.16 16.23 -0.31
C ALA A 199 -10.70 15.87 -0.60
N VAL A 200 -10.38 15.51 -1.85
CA VAL A 200 -9.02 15.14 -2.26
C VAL A 200 -8.64 15.81 -3.57
N VAL A 201 -7.38 16.23 -3.70
CA VAL A 201 -6.80 16.54 -5.01
C VAL A 201 -6.24 15.25 -5.58
N LEU A 202 -6.58 14.94 -6.83
CA LEU A 202 -6.12 13.72 -7.47
C LEU A 202 -4.71 13.90 -8.02
N ALA A 203 -3.81 13.01 -7.63
CA ALA A 203 -2.48 12.96 -8.22
C ALA A 203 -2.59 12.51 -9.69
N ARG A 204 -1.85 13.16 -10.59
CA ARG A 204 -1.73 12.71 -11.99
C ARG A 204 -0.84 11.47 -12.05
N ARG A 205 -1.36 10.34 -12.49
CA ARG A 205 -0.69 9.03 -12.51
C ARG A 205 -1.10 8.21 -13.72
N GLY A 206 -0.20 7.34 -14.18
CA GLY A 206 -0.56 6.25 -15.10
C GLY A 206 -1.22 5.08 -14.33
N PRO A 207 -2.00 4.21 -14.99
CA PRO A 207 -2.66 3.08 -14.33
C PRO A 207 -1.71 2.14 -13.57
N GLU A 208 -0.53 1.85 -14.14
CA GLU A 208 0.49 1.00 -13.51
C GLU A 208 1.04 1.63 -12.23
N GLN A 209 1.36 2.94 -12.27
CA GLN A 209 1.80 3.67 -11.08
C GLN A 209 0.70 3.72 -10.01
N ALA A 210 -0.56 3.92 -10.42
CA ALA A 210 -1.70 3.90 -9.49
C ALA A 210 -1.87 2.54 -8.81
N VAL A 211 -1.58 1.44 -9.52
CA VAL A 211 -1.54 0.08 -8.95
C VAL A 211 -0.43 -0.04 -7.91
N LEU A 212 0.79 0.39 -8.21
CA LEU A 212 1.89 0.36 -7.24
C LEU A 212 1.55 1.15 -5.98
N GLU A 213 0.96 2.34 -6.13
CA GLU A 213 0.50 3.15 -5.00
C GLU A 213 -0.65 2.52 -4.22
N LEU A 214 -1.61 1.86 -4.90
CA LEU A 214 -2.68 1.09 -4.25
C LEU A 214 -2.11 -0.01 -3.34
N LEU A 215 -1.13 -0.75 -3.85
CA LEU A 215 -0.45 -1.82 -3.12
C LEU A 215 0.36 -1.26 -1.96
N ALA A 216 1.18 -0.22 -2.21
CA ALA A 216 2.07 0.40 -1.23
C ALA A 216 1.29 0.97 -0.06
N LEU A 217 0.16 1.62 -0.34
CA LEU A 217 -0.67 2.27 0.67
C LEU A 217 -1.66 1.30 1.36
N ASP A 218 -1.62 0.02 0.99
CA ASP A 218 -2.53 -1.01 1.49
C ASP A 218 -4.01 -0.62 1.39
N ARG A 219 -4.36 0.08 0.31
CA ARG A 219 -5.74 0.54 0.10
C ARG A 219 -6.53 -0.52 -0.63
N ARG A 220 -7.85 -0.48 -0.46
CA ARG A 220 -8.79 -1.33 -1.23
C ARG A 220 -9.03 -0.79 -2.63
N PHE A 221 -8.93 0.53 -2.79
CA PHE A 221 -9.06 1.27 -4.03
C PHE A 221 -8.13 2.49 -4.02
N HIS A 222 -7.80 3.01 -5.19
CA HIS A 222 -6.98 4.21 -5.35
C HIS A 222 -7.56 5.03 -6.50
N LEU A 223 -7.92 6.29 -6.19
CA LEU A 223 -8.48 7.25 -7.13
C LEU A 223 -7.38 8.19 -7.59
N PHE A 224 -7.25 8.39 -8.91
CA PHE A 224 -6.19 9.18 -9.53
C PHE A 224 -6.72 9.93 -10.75
N ALA A 225 -5.97 10.92 -11.23
CA ALA A 225 -6.21 11.53 -12.52
C ALA A 225 -5.28 10.86 -13.54
N ASP A 226 -5.84 10.26 -14.59
CA ASP A 226 -5.07 9.57 -15.60
C ASP A 226 -4.14 10.56 -16.33
N ALA A 227 -2.84 10.24 -16.34
CA ALA A 227 -1.83 11.15 -16.88
C ALA A 227 -1.98 11.37 -18.40
N ALA A 228 -2.46 10.37 -19.14
CA ALA A 228 -2.60 10.42 -20.60
C ALA A 228 -3.90 11.12 -21.03
N THR A 229 -5.01 10.84 -20.35
CA THR A 229 -6.35 11.31 -20.74
C THR A 229 -6.86 12.48 -19.90
N GLY A 230 -6.26 12.73 -18.73
CA GLY A 230 -6.74 13.72 -17.76
C GLY A 230 -8.04 13.33 -17.05
N ARG A 231 -8.63 12.18 -17.37
CA ARG A 231 -9.87 11.68 -16.77
C ARG A 231 -9.60 11.05 -15.41
N ASP A 232 -10.60 11.09 -14.53
CA ASP A 232 -10.49 10.42 -13.25
C ASP A 232 -10.56 8.89 -13.43
N GLY A 233 -9.61 8.18 -12.83
CA GLY A 233 -9.50 6.72 -12.86
C GLY A 233 -9.54 6.12 -11.47
N LEU A 234 -9.98 4.87 -11.40
CA LEU A 234 -10.04 4.09 -10.15
C LEU A 234 -9.38 2.74 -10.36
N VAL A 235 -8.35 2.44 -9.58
CA VAL A 235 -7.79 1.08 -9.51
C VAL A 235 -8.22 0.41 -8.21
N HIS A 236 -8.55 -0.87 -8.26
CA HIS A 236 -8.87 -1.63 -7.07
C HIS A 236 -8.53 -3.11 -7.23
N ARG A 237 -8.47 -3.79 -6.08
CA ARG A 237 -8.32 -5.25 -6.05
C ARG A 237 -9.67 -5.88 -6.42
N CYS A 238 -9.65 -6.79 -7.36
CA CYS A 238 -10.73 -7.71 -7.71
C CYS A 238 -10.35 -9.10 -7.24
N THR A 239 -11.33 -9.98 -7.08
CA THR A 239 -11.07 -11.41 -6.82
C THR A 239 -11.91 -12.28 -7.74
N PRO A 240 -11.77 -12.20 -9.07
CA PRO A 240 -12.50 -13.10 -9.97
C PRO A 240 -11.97 -14.51 -9.76
N GLY A 241 -12.84 -15.46 -9.45
CA GLY A 241 -12.44 -16.87 -9.32
C GLY A 241 -11.53 -17.22 -8.13
N GLY A 242 -11.42 -16.35 -7.11
CA GLY A 242 -10.62 -16.61 -5.92
C GLY A 242 -9.15 -16.19 -6.01
N THR A 243 -8.67 -15.79 -7.19
CA THR A 243 -7.36 -15.13 -7.35
C THR A 243 -7.56 -13.62 -7.23
N VAL A 244 -6.71 -12.93 -6.46
CA VAL A 244 -6.72 -11.47 -6.46
C VAL A 244 -6.24 -10.99 -7.82
N GLU A 245 -7.07 -10.30 -8.57
CA GLU A 245 -6.68 -9.58 -9.78
C GLU A 245 -6.70 -8.07 -9.49
N LEU A 246 -5.98 -7.29 -10.28
CA LEU A 246 -6.04 -5.84 -10.21
C LEU A 246 -6.96 -5.35 -11.31
N CYS A 247 -8.16 -4.92 -10.92
CA CYS A 247 -9.02 -4.21 -11.83
C CYS A 247 -8.57 -2.75 -11.85
N ALA A 248 -7.86 -2.37 -12.91
CA ALA A 248 -7.86 -0.99 -13.30
C ALA A 248 -9.21 -0.72 -13.97
N ALA A 249 -10.08 0.07 -13.34
CA ALA A 249 -11.00 0.91 -14.12
C ALA A 249 -10.20 2.10 -14.68
N GLY A 250 -9.04 1.80 -15.27
CA GLY A 250 -8.41 2.66 -16.25
C GLY A 250 -9.22 2.45 -17.52
N THR A 251 -9.82 3.52 -18.02
CA THR A 251 -10.65 3.64 -19.24
C THR A 251 -12.01 2.94 -19.30
N SER A 252 -12.34 1.96 -18.46
CA SER A 252 -13.76 1.55 -18.32
C SER A 252 -14.50 2.61 -17.50
N ALA A 253 -15.37 3.39 -18.16
CA ALA A 253 -16.09 4.49 -17.55
C ALA A 253 -16.83 4.01 -16.29
N MET A 254 -16.45 4.55 -15.14
CA MET A 254 -17.23 4.36 -13.92
C MET A 254 -18.68 4.76 -14.21
N PRO A 255 -19.66 3.95 -13.76
CA PRO A 255 -21.05 4.17 -14.13
C PRO A 255 -21.48 5.58 -13.68
N PRO A 256 -22.25 6.30 -14.50
CA PRO A 256 -22.83 7.57 -14.08
C PRO A 256 -23.91 7.28 -13.03
N LEU A 257 -23.70 7.75 -11.79
CA LEU A 257 -24.63 7.56 -10.67
C LEU A 257 -24.73 8.82 -9.84
N ASP A 258 -25.86 9.04 -9.19
CA ASP A 258 -25.92 9.98 -8.07
C ASP A 258 -25.51 9.29 -6.75
N LEU A 259 -25.41 10.08 -5.68
CA LEU A 259 -25.02 9.58 -4.36
C LEU A 259 -26.03 8.55 -3.80
N ALA A 260 -27.33 8.72 -4.08
CA ALA A 260 -28.37 7.85 -3.54
C ALA A 260 -28.30 6.46 -4.21
N GLU A 261 -28.10 6.42 -5.52
CA GLU A 261 -27.95 5.20 -6.29
C GLU A 261 -26.61 4.51 -5.96
N ALA A 262 -25.53 5.26 -5.78
CA ALA A 262 -24.26 4.71 -5.29
C ALA A 262 -24.41 4.07 -3.90
N ALA A 263 -25.15 4.70 -2.98
CA ALA A 263 -25.45 4.16 -1.67
C ALA A 263 -26.32 2.90 -1.75
N ARG A 264 -27.35 2.89 -2.60
CA ARG A 264 -28.19 1.73 -2.86
C ARG A 264 -27.37 0.55 -3.39
N ARG A 265 -26.47 0.77 -4.36
CA ARG A 265 -25.58 -0.28 -4.88
C ARG A 265 -24.63 -0.82 -3.84
N LEU A 266 -24.02 0.05 -3.03
CA LEU A 266 -23.12 -0.39 -1.96
C LEU A 266 -23.85 -1.26 -0.93
N TRP A 267 -25.11 -0.90 -0.64
CA TRP A 267 -25.98 -1.69 0.21
C TRP A 267 -26.29 -3.05 -0.43
N LEU A 268 -26.90 -3.08 -1.62
CA LEU A 268 -27.39 -4.31 -2.25
C LEU A 268 -26.28 -5.32 -2.53
N THR A 269 -25.09 -4.84 -2.91
CA THR A 269 -23.97 -5.72 -3.27
C THR A 269 -23.12 -6.15 -2.08
N GLY A 270 -23.25 -5.49 -0.92
CA GLY A 270 -22.42 -5.75 0.26
C GLY A 270 -20.92 -5.44 0.06
N ARG A 271 -20.53 -4.86 -1.09
CA ARG A 271 -19.15 -4.57 -1.45
C ARG A 271 -18.50 -3.60 -0.45
N PRO A 272 -17.16 -3.58 -0.36
CA PRO A 272 -16.48 -2.65 0.54
C PRO A 272 -16.52 -1.19 0.05
N PHE A 273 -16.70 -0.96 -1.26
CA PHE A 273 -16.82 0.36 -1.86
C PHE A 273 -17.54 0.30 -3.21
N VAL A 274 -18.03 1.45 -3.65
CA VAL A 274 -18.57 1.71 -5.00
C VAL A 274 -17.93 3.01 -5.51
N GLY A 275 -17.33 2.93 -6.69
CA GLY A 275 -16.87 4.10 -7.45
C GLY A 275 -17.87 4.45 -8.56
N TRP A 276 -18.07 5.72 -8.81
CA TRP A 276 -18.98 6.21 -9.85
C TRP A 276 -18.50 7.55 -10.41
N THR A 277 -19.05 7.93 -11.56
CA THR A 277 -18.89 9.27 -12.12
C THR A 277 -20.12 10.09 -11.76
N ASP A 278 -19.95 11.22 -11.08
CA ASP A 278 -21.08 12.07 -10.74
C ASP A 278 -21.61 12.78 -12.00
N PRO A 279 -22.91 12.71 -12.30
CA PRO A 279 -23.47 13.29 -13.52
C PRO A 279 -23.44 14.82 -13.53
N GLY A 280 -23.30 15.48 -12.37
CA GLY A 280 -23.30 16.94 -12.27
C GLY A 280 -21.98 17.60 -12.61
N ASP A 281 -20.85 17.00 -12.17
CA ASP A 281 -19.51 17.57 -12.39
C ASP A 281 -18.56 16.66 -13.19
N HIS A 282 -19.04 15.47 -13.59
CA HIS A 282 -18.27 14.43 -14.29
C HIS A 282 -17.00 13.99 -13.55
N ARG A 283 -16.93 14.21 -12.22
CA ARG A 283 -15.82 13.78 -11.38
C ARG A 283 -16.08 12.41 -10.80
N ALA A 284 -15.02 11.63 -10.62
CA ALA A 284 -15.13 10.33 -10.00
C ALA A 284 -15.28 10.44 -8.49
N ARG A 285 -16.26 9.76 -7.90
CA ARG A 285 -16.46 9.72 -6.45
C ARG A 285 -16.44 8.29 -5.96
N VAL A 286 -16.06 8.11 -4.69
CA VAL A 286 -16.04 6.78 -4.06
C VAL A 286 -16.75 6.80 -2.73
N LEU A 287 -17.73 5.91 -2.57
CA LEU A 287 -18.43 5.64 -1.33
C LEU A 287 -17.92 4.31 -0.80
N TYR A 288 -17.46 4.29 0.44
CA TYR A 288 -16.82 3.11 1.02
C TYR A 288 -17.30 2.83 2.44
N ARG A 289 -17.23 1.57 2.84
CA ARG A 289 -17.49 1.13 4.21
C ARG A 289 -16.30 1.49 5.09
N ARG A 290 -16.59 2.15 6.20
CA ARG A 290 -15.65 2.38 7.28
C ARG A 290 -15.69 1.22 8.26
N PHE A 291 -14.61 1.05 9.02
CA PHE A 291 -14.51 -0.03 10.01
C PHE A 291 -15.44 0.15 11.22
N ASP A 292 -15.97 1.36 11.47
CA ASP A 292 -17.02 1.65 12.45
C ASP A 292 -18.45 1.27 11.98
N GLY A 293 -18.56 0.72 10.76
CA GLY A 293 -19.81 0.28 10.14
C GLY A 293 -20.58 1.39 9.40
N HIS A 294 -20.12 2.64 9.46
CA HIS A 294 -20.69 3.74 8.69
C HIS A 294 -20.06 3.83 7.29
N TYR A 295 -20.49 4.81 6.49
CA TYR A 295 -19.93 5.09 5.18
C TYR A 295 -19.00 6.30 5.21
N GLY A 296 -18.02 6.31 4.32
CA GLY A 296 -17.22 7.47 3.99
C GLY A 296 -17.36 7.81 2.52
N LEU A 297 -17.35 9.09 2.19
CA LEU A 297 -17.37 9.62 0.83
C LEU A 297 -16.02 10.27 0.52
N ILE A 298 -15.45 9.95 -0.63
CA ILE A 298 -14.29 10.63 -1.21
C ILE A 298 -14.76 11.36 -2.46
N ALA A 299 -14.51 12.66 -2.50
CA ALA A 299 -14.86 13.54 -3.61
C ALA A 299 -13.63 14.34 -4.06
N PRO A 300 -13.28 14.32 -5.36
CA PRO A 300 -12.24 15.17 -5.92
C PRO A 300 -12.59 16.65 -5.79
N VAL A 301 -11.58 17.47 -5.54
CA VAL A 301 -11.66 18.93 -5.65
C VAL A 301 -10.59 19.43 -6.60
N SER A 302 -10.90 20.49 -7.34
CA SER A 302 -9.91 21.17 -8.18
C SER A 302 -8.84 21.82 -7.31
N GLU A 303 -7.60 21.78 -7.78
CA GLU A 303 -6.40 22.26 -7.08
C GLU A 303 -6.52 23.74 -6.62
N GLY A 304 -7.30 24.56 -7.34
CA GLY A 304 -7.55 25.97 -7.03
C GLY A 304 -8.59 26.27 -5.93
N ARG A 305 -9.17 25.26 -5.26
CA ARG A 305 -10.24 25.46 -4.24
C ARG A 305 -9.80 25.16 -2.80
N ILE A 306 -8.51 24.98 -2.55
CA ILE A 306 -8.00 24.80 -1.18
C ILE A 306 -7.72 26.16 -0.56
N GLY A 307 -8.75 26.78 0.00
CA GLY A 307 -8.56 27.68 1.12
C GLY A 307 -7.88 26.90 2.25
N ALA A 308 -6.83 27.47 2.83
CA ALA A 308 -5.97 26.91 3.87
C ALA A 308 -6.71 26.01 4.88
N GLY A 309 -6.71 24.72 4.61
CA GLY A 309 -7.26 23.67 5.46
C GLY A 309 -6.30 22.50 5.37
N THR A 310 -5.24 22.58 6.17
CA THR A 310 -4.20 21.59 6.38
C THR A 310 -4.71 20.17 6.19
N LEU A 311 -4.05 19.42 5.28
CA LEU A 311 -4.06 17.96 5.24
C LEU A 311 -3.51 17.41 6.57
N SER A 312 -4.33 17.50 7.62
CA SER A 312 -4.17 16.70 8.81
C SER A 312 -4.73 15.33 8.46
N ALA A 313 -3.83 14.38 8.23
CA ALA A 313 -4.14 12.98 8.23
C ALA A 313 -4.61 12.59 9.66
N GLN A 314 -5.89 12.81 9.92
CA GLN A 314 -6.61 12.20 11.02
C GLN A 314 -7.77 11.36 10.43
N ASP A 315 -7.93 10.17 11.03
CA ASP A 315 -8.92 9.09 10.78
C ASP A 315 -8.55 7.98 9.81
#